data_AF-A0A3M1UAQ1-F1
#
_entry.id   AF-A0A3M1UAQ1-F1
#
_cell.length_a   1.000
_cell.length_b   1.000
_cell.length_c   1.000
_cell.angle_alpha   90.00
_cell.angle_beta   90.00
_cell.angle_gamma   90.00
#
_symmetry.space_group_name_H-M   'P 1'
#
loop_
_entity.id
_entity.type
_entity.pdbx_description
1 polymer ?
#
loop_
_entity_poly.entity_id
_entity_poly.type
_entity_poly.pdbx_seq_one_letter_code
_entity_poly.pdbx_strand_id
1 'polypeptide(L)'
;QHAKLLQQLNIGLVPERAQAHYCLHYRGGQYLITLARDERPLMRPIPAAAEAAAEKVFSKFRHISQWNFIKNLQPSQPQAKPPIQFVLHPQGQPPLVYDPAEPYIQLCHAKAEEPSPAYKFQFINRSEHRLYVACLYLDHLFEVEVNYFEPNVRLVDPGDEVWGVNGRAIRLRMPDYIREYNWKDEILYLKIISSPTPFKVDMFALPPLDAPEAGPLRSGTKGFEPEARQPAALHWQSQLIEFRVRNPYWKEA
;
A
#
# COMPACT_ATOMS: atom_id res chain seq x y z
N GLN A 1 20.43 24.24 0.65
CA GLN A 1 19.67 23.66 1.77
C GLN A 1 18.64 22.62 1.28
N HIS A 2 17.82 22.91 0.28
CA HIS A 2 16.80 21.99 -0.24
C HIS A 2 17.33 20.65 -0.80
N ALA A 3 18.49 20.63 -1.48
CA ALA A 3 19.07 19.40 -2.01
C ALA A 3 19.48 18.38 -0.92
N LYS A 4 19.96 18.87 0.24
CA LYS A 4 20.31 18.03 1.40
C LYS A 4 19.07 17.42 2.05
N LEU A 5 17.97 18.19 2.06
CA LEU A 5 16.67 17.75 2.57
C LEU A 5 16.05 16.66 1.67
N LEU A 6 16.20 16.77 0.35
CA LEU A 6 15.76 15.75 -0.60
C LEU A 6 16.53 14.43 -0.44
N GLN A 7 17.85 14.48 -0.27
CA GLN A 7 18.67 13.29 0.02
C GLN A 7 18.28 12.61 1.34
N GLN A 8 18.00 13.38 2.39
CA GLN A 8 17.54 12.82 3.67
C GLN A 8 16.17 12.14 3.58
N LEU A 9 15.37 12.49 2.57
CA LEU A 9 14.04 11.92 2.33
C LEU A 9 14.05 10.81 1.28
N ASN A 10 15.22 10.36 0.82
CA ASN A 10 15.35 9.43 -0.32
C ASN A 10 14.61 9.90 -1.58
N ILE A 11 14.53 11.22 -1.80
CA ILE A 11 13.93 11.82 -2.99
C ILE A 11 15.04 12.19 -3.95
N GLY A 12 15.13 11.48 -5.07
CA GLY A 12 16.01 11.83 -6.19
C GLY A 12 15.27 12.72 -7.20
N LEU A 13 15.87 13.86 -7.54
CA LEU A 13 15.42 14.63 -8.70
C LEU A 13 16.01 14.01 -9.96
N VAL A 14 15.19 13.90 -11.00
CA VAL A 14 15.59 13.39 -12.31
C VAL A 14 15.42 14.47 -13.37
N PRO A 15 16.27 14.51 -14.40
CA PRO A 15 16.23 15.55 -15.43
C PRO A 15 15.00 15.44 -16.34
N GLU A 16 14.49 14.23 -16.55
CA GLU A 16 13.38 13.97 -17.46
C GLU A 16 12.15 13.45 -16.71
N ARG A 17 10.98 13.98 -17.09
CA ARG A 17 9.67 13.55 -16.55
C ARG A 17 9.48 12.02 -16.63
N ALA A 18 9.88 11.41 -17.74
CA ALA A 18 9.70 9.98 -17.99
C ALA A 18 10.49 9.07 -17.04
N GLN A 19 11.52 9.61 -16.37
CA GLN A 19 12.35 8.90 -15.40
C GLN A 19 11.82 9.05 -13.96
N ALA A 20 10.84 9.93 -13.74
CA ALA A 20 10.30 10.19 -12.42
C ALA A 20 9.24 9.15 -12.04
N HIS A 21 9.14 8.81 -10.77
CA HIS A 21 7.97 8.08 -10.24
C HIS A 21 6.77 9.02 -10.09
N TYR A 22 7.03 10.24 -9.63
CA TYR A 22 6.02 11.27 -9.35
C TYR A 22 6.47 12.62 -9.89
N CYS A 23 5.51 13.46 -10.26
CA CYS A 23 5.75 14.81 -10.74
C CYS A 23 5.03 15.83 -9.88
N LEU A 24 5.68 16.97 -9.64
CA LEU A 24 5.08 18.16 -9.04
C LEU A 24 4.77 19.16 -10.15
N HIS A 25 3.52 19.56 -10.27
CA HIS A 25 3.07 20.56 -11.23
C HIS A 25 2.52 21.78 -10.52
N TYR A 26 2.73 22.97 -11.08
CA TYR A 26 2.02 24.18 -10.70
C TYR A 26 1.03 24.55 -11.80
N ARG A 27 -0.27 24.52 -11.49
CA ARG A 27 -1.36 24.83 -12.44
C ARG A 27 -2.48 25.57 -11.71
N GLY A 28 -2.97 26.67 -12.28
CA GLY A 28 -4.13 27.39 -11.75
C GLY A 28 -4.00 27.83 -10.29
N GLY A 29 -2.80 28.21 -9.84
CA GLY A 29 -2.57 28.59 -8.43
C GLY A 29 -2.50 27.42 -7.46
N GLN A 30 -2.36 26.19 -7.95
CA GLN A 30 -2.27 24.98 -7.13
C GLN A 30 -1.05 24.15 -7.48
N TYR A 31 -0.53 23.43 -6.48
CA TYR A 31 0.47 22.38 -6.64
C TYR A 31 -0.23 21.03 -6.73
N LEU A 32 0.06 20.27 -7.79
CA LEU A 32 -0.49 18.94 -8.04
C LEU A 32 0.63 17.91 -8.03
N ILE A 33 0.39 16.78 -7.37
CA ILE A 33 1.28 15.61 -7.42
C ILE A 33 0.60 14.55 -8.29
N THR A 34 1.30 14.10 -9.33
CA THR A 34 0.80 13.15 -10.32
C THR A 34 1.82 12.05 -10.60
N LEU A 35 1.46 11.03 -11.40
CA LEU A 35 2.44 10.11 -11.96
C LEU A 35 3.17 10.76 -13.14
N ALA A 36 4.32 10.19 -13.53
CA ALA A 36 5.07 10.70 -14.68
C ALA A 36 4.31 10.66 -16.00
N ARG A 37 3.45 9.65 -16.21
CA ARG A 37 2.71 9.43 -17.47
C ARG A 37 1.21 9.62 -17.34
N ASP A 38 0.75 10.13 -16.20
CA ASP A 38 -0.66 10.35 -15.92
C ASP A 38 -0.81 11.69 -15.21
N GLU A 39 -1.58 12.62 -15.76
CA GLU A 39 -1.71 13.98 -15.23
C GLU A 39 -2.80 14.11 -14.16
N ARG A 40 -3.50 13.02 -13.86
CA ARG A 40 -4.53 13.04 -12.82
C ARG A 40 -3.90 13.19 -11.43
N PRO A 41 -4.50 14.01 -10.56
CA PRO A 41 -3.99 14.19 -9.20
C PRO A 41 -4.07 12.86 -8.43
N LEU A 42 -2.99 12.54 -7.71
CA LEU A 42 -2.95 11.40 -6.79
C LEU A 42 -3.55 11.70 -5.42
N MET A 43 -3.64 12.98 -5.09
CA MET A 43 -4.08 13.50 -3.81
C MET A 43 -4.58 14.93 -3.98
N ARG A 44 -5.21 15.48 -2.94
CA ARG A 44 -5.72 16.85 -2.94
C ARG A 44 -4.62 17.85 -3.35
N PRO A 45 -4.86 18.68 -4.38
CA PRO A 45 -3.96 19.77 -4.73
C PRO A 45 -3.72 20.72 -3.56
N ILE A 46 -2.53 21.28 -3.46
CA ILE A 46 -2.18 22.25 -2.42
C ILE A 46 -2.30 23.66 -3.03
N PRO A 47 -3.19 24.54 -2.54
CA PRO A 47 -3.23 25.92 -3.01
C PRO A 47 -1.88 26.60 -2.76
N ALA A 48 -1.33 27.28 -3.76
CA ALA A 48 -0.05 27.98 -3.63
C ALA A 48 -0.14 29.19 -2.69
N ALA A 49 -1.35 29.76 -2.53
CA ALA A 49 -1.64 30.78 -1.54
C ALA A 49 -1.82 30.22 -0.11
N ALA A 50 -1.81 28.90 0.08
CA ALA A 50 -1.90 28.32 1.41
C ALA A 50 -0.65 28.66 2.22
N GLU A 51 -0.84 28.97 3.51
CA GLU A 51 0.27 29.11 4.44
C GLU A 51 1.14 27.84 4.42
N ALA A 52 2.46 28.04 4.38
CA ALA A 52 3.45 26.97 4.32
C ALA A 52 3.24 25.96 3.16
N ALA A 53 2.75 26.42 2.00
CA ALA A 53 2.49 25.55 0.84
C ALA A 53 3.69 24.65 0.46
N ALA A 54 4.90 25.21 0.46
CA ALA A 54 6.12 24.45 0.19
C ALA A 54 6.34 23.32 1.21
N GLU A 55 6.18 23.59 2.50
CA GLU A 55 6.32 22.59 3.56
C GLU A 55 5.27 21.49 3.43
N LYS A 56 4.03 21.84 3.07
CA LYS A 56 2.96 20.87 2.80
C LYS A 56 3.32 19.97 1.62
N VAL A 57 3.87 20.53 0.54
CA VAL A 57 4.36 19.74 -0.61
C VAL A 57 5.46 18.78 -0.17
N PHE A 58 6.47 19.24 0.56
CA PHE A 58 7.54 18.39 1.06
C PHE A 58 7.06 17.32 2.04
N SER A 59 6.07 17.64 2.88
CA SER A 59 5.45 16.67 3.79
C SER A 59 4.76 15.55 3.02
N LYS A 60 4.03 15.87 1.93
CA LYS A 60 3.42 14.85 1.08
C LYS A 60 4.47 13.97 0.40
N PHE A 61 5.55 14.55 -0.13
CA PHE A 61 6.63 13.74 -0.71
C PHE A 61 7.38 12.87 0.31
N ARG A 62 7.57 13.35 1.54
CA ARG A 62 8.12 12.53 2.64
C ARG A 62 7.22 11.31 2.91
N HIS A 63 5.91 11.53 2.99
CA HIS A 63 4.93 10.47 3.18
C HIS A 63 4.98 9.43 2.05
N ILE A 64 4.95 9.90 0.80
CA ILE A 64 5.06 9.04 -0.40
C ILE A 64 6.38 8.25 -0.39
N SER A 65 7.48 8.86 0.05
CA SER A 65 8.78 8.19 0.15
C SER A 65 8.76 7.09 1.21
N GLN A 66 8.20 7.35 2.40
CA GLN A 66 8.04 6.34 3.46
C GLN A 66 7.17 5.17 2.98
N TRP A 67 6.05 5.46 2.32
CA TRP A 67 5.18 4.44 1.74
C TRP A 67 5.90 3.61 0.69
N ASN A 68 6.65 4.24 -0.22
CA ASN A 68 7.43 3.53 -1.23
C ASN A 68 8.55 2.68 -0.61
N PHE A 69 9.19 3.16 0.46
CA PHE A 69 10.15 2.38 1.21
C PHE A 69 9.52 1.10 1.78
N ILE A 70 8.33 1.20 2.39
CA ILE A 70 7.61 0.04 2.94
C ILE A 70 7.17 -0.93 1.83
N LYS A 71 6.59 -0.41 0.74
CA LYS A 71 6.19 -1.22 -0.43
C LYS A 71 7.37 -2.02 -0.98
N ASN A 72 8.50 -1.34 -1.17
CA ASN A 72 9.72 -1.89 -1.74
C ASN A 72 10.67 -2.50 -0.69
N LEU A 73 10.19 -2.71 0.55
CA LEU A 73 10.97 -3.33 1.61
C LEU A 73 11.34 -4.74 1.16
N GLN A 74 12.62 -5.05 0.98
CA GLN A 74 13.10 -6.36 0.53
C GLN A 74 14.17 -6.89 1.49
N PRO A 75 14.21 -8.21 1.74
CA PRO A 75 15.26 -8.79 2.55
C PRO A 75 16.61 -8.70 1.82
N SER A 76 17.70 -8.66 2.58
CA SER A 76 19.05 -8.64 2.01
C SER A 76 19.38 -9.88 1.19
N GLN A 77 18.68 -10.99 1.44
CA GLN A 77 18.80 -12.25 0.69
C GLN A 77 17.39 -12.76 0.35
N PRO A 78 16.82 -12.41 -0.80
CA PRO A 78 15.50 -12.89 -1.22
C PRO A 78 15.55 -14.40 -1.48
N GLN A 79 14.54 -15.12 -0.99
CA GLN A 79 14.37 -16.54 -1.31
C GLN A 79 13.61 -16.70 -2.62
N ALA A 80 13.88 -17.80 -3.34
CA ALA A 80 13.21 -18.13 -4.60
C ALA A 80 11.70 -18.35 -4.45
N LYS A 81 11.24 -18.82 -3.27
CA LYS A 81 9.83 -19.04 -2.98
C LYS A 81 9.47 -18.45 -1.60
N PRO A 82 8.45 -17.60 -1.50
CA PRO A 82 7.97 -17.09 -0.23
C PRO A 82 7.48 -18.24 0.68
N PRO A 83 7.82 -18.25 1.98
CA PRO A 83 7.44 -19.30 2.92
C PRO A 83 5.96 -19.22 3.30
N ILE A 84 5.34 -18.06 3.14
CA ILE A 84 3.92 -17.86 3.39
C ILE A 84 3.18 -17.93 2.05
N GLN A 85 2.27 -18.89 1.94
CA GLN A 85 1.34 -18.96 0.82
C GLN A 85 0.11 -18.11 1.12
N PHE A 86 -0.25 -17.26 0.17
CA PHE A 86 -1.48 -16.48 0.24
C PHE A 86 -2.59 -17.17 -0.57
N VAL A 87 -3.78 -17.24 0.01
CA VAL A 87 -4.99 -17.76 -0.64
C VAL A 87 -6.12 -16.73 -0.48
N LEU A 88 -6.68 -16.32 -1.61
CA LEU A 88 -7.85 -15.47 -1.69
C LEU A 88 -9.09 -16.35 -1.77
N HIS A 89 -10.10 -16.06 -0.95
CA HIS A 89 -11.39 -16.77 -0.96
C HIS A 89 -12.51 -15.80 -1.36
N PRO A 90 -12.84 -15.69 -2.65
CA PRO A 90 -14.00 -14.93 -3.10
C PRO A 90 -15.30 -15.65 -2.74
N GLN A 91 -16.30 -14.92 -2.26
CA GLN A 91 -17.61 -15.49 -1.97
C GLN A 91 -18.25 -16.07 -3.23
N GLY A 92 -18.66 -17.35 -3.18
CA GLY A 92 -19.34 -18.01 -4.28
C GLY A 92 -18.41 -18.48 -5.42
N GLN A 93 -17.09 -18.40 -5.25
CA GLN A 93 -16.11 -18.90 -6.21
C GLN A 93 -15.09 -19.81 -5.52
N PRO A 94 -14.37 -20.67 -6.27
CA PRO A 94 -13.27 -21.44 -5.72
C PRO A 94 -12.15 -20.55 -5.15
N PRO A 95 -11.41 -21.01 -4.13
CA PRO A 95 -10.25 -20.29 -3.62
C PRO A 95 -9.17 -20.13 -4.70
N LEU A 96 -8.56 -18.95 -4.74
CA LEU A 96 -7.43 -18.62 -5.61
C LEU A 96 -6.14 -18.62 -4.78
N VAL A 97 -5.25 -19.57 -5.06
CA VAL A 97 -3.89 -19.57 -4.51
C VAL A 97 -3.03 -18.61 -5.31
N TYR A 98 -2.40 -17.64 -4.65
CA TYR A 98 -1.54 -16.68 -5.34
C TYR A 98 -0.22 -17.32 -5.77
N ASP A 99 0.12 -17.12 -7.05
CA ASP A 99 1.41 -17.45 -7.61
C ASP A 99 2.30 -16.19 -7.66
N PRO A 100 3.48 -16.18 -7.00
CA PRO A 100 4.43 -15.08 -7.09
C PRO A 100 4.91 -14.74 -8.51
N ALA A 101 4.75 -15.63 -9.48
CA ALA A 101 5.03 -15.36 -10.88
C ALA A 101 3.97 -14.46 -11.55
N GLU A 102 2.76 -14.38 -10.98
CA GLU A 102 1.70 -13.53 -11.47
C GLU A 102 1.91 -12.06 -11.05
N PRO A 103 1.80 -11.10 -11.98
CA PRO A 103 2.11 -9.70 -11.70
C PRO A 103 1.09 -9.04 -10.77
N TYR A 104 -0.17 -9.51 -10.79
CA TYR A 104 -1.25 -9.00 -9.94
C TYR A 104 -2.45 -9.97 -9.92
N ILE A 105 -3.31 -9.81 -8.92
CA ILE A 105 -4.64 -10.44 -8.87
C ILE A 105 -5.67 -9.42 -9.39
N GLN A 106 -6.37 -9.78 -10.46
CA GLN A 106 -7.49 -8.97 -10.94
C GLN A 106 -8.73 -9.21 -10.08
N LEU A 107 -9.24 -8.15 -9.46
CA LEU A 107 -10.52 -8.13 -8.79
C LEU A 107 -11.52 -7.35 -9.65
N CYS A 108 -12.79 -7.74 -9.57
CA CYS A 108 -13.87 -7.07 -10.26
C CYS A 108 -14.81 -6.45 -9.23
N HIS A 109 -15.12 -5.17 -9.38
CA HIS A 109 -16.35 -4.65 -8.82
C HIS A 109 -17.51 -5.31 -9.54
N ALA A 110 -18.55 -5.64 -8.78
CA ALA A 110 -19.84 -5.92 -9.41
C ALA A 110 -20.33 -4.61 -10.07
N LYS A 111 -21.24 -4.72 -11.06
CA LYS A 111 -21.82 -3.52 -11.69
C LYS A 111 -22.47 -2.62 -10.62
N ALA A 112 -22.71 -1.35 -10.94
CA ALA A 112 -23.20 -0.31 -10.04
C ALA A 112 -24.29 -0.73 -9.02
N GLU A 113 -25.15 -1.65 -9.41
CA GLU A 113 -26.34 -2.09 -8.68
C GLU A 113 -26.11 -3.38 -7.87
N GLU A 114 -24.96 -4.04 -8.04
CA GLU A 114 -24.63 -5.29 -7.36
C GLU A 114 -23.60 -5.06 -6.24
N PRO A 115 -23.75 -5.71 -5.08
CA PRO A 115 -22.75 -5.67 -4.04
C PRO A 115 -21.47 -6.34 -4.54
N SER A 116 -20.33 -5.66 -4.33
CA SER A 116 -19.03 -6.26 -4.68
C SER A 116 -18.82 -7.56 -3.90
N PRO A 117 -18.22 -8.58 -4.54
CA PRO A 117 -17.96 -9.87 -3.88
C PRO A 117 -17.18 -9.66 -2.59
N ALA A 118 -17.54 -10.44 -1.56
CA ALA A 118 -16.81 -10.44 -0.31
C ALA A 118 -15.61 -11.39 -0.43
N TYR A 119 -14.46 -10.97 0.11
CA TYR A 119 -13.21 -11.71 0.04
C TYR A 119 -12.71 -12.04 1.44
N LYS A 120 -12.18 -13.24 1.63
CA LYS A 120 -11.37 -13.58 2.81
C LYS A 120 -9.94 -13.87 2.40
N PHE A 121 -9.01 -13.56 3.29
CA PHE A 121 -7.57 -13.75 3.08
C PHE A 121 -7.06 -14.81 4.04
N GLN A 122 -6.37 -15.81 3.51
CA GLN A 122 -5.76 -16.89 4.27
C GLN A 122 -4.25 -16.90 3.97
N PHE A 123 -3.46 -17.07 5.02
CA PHE A 123 -2.00 -17.10 4.96
C PHE A 123 -1.55 -18.41 5.59
N ILE A 124 -0.81 -19.23 4.83
CA ILE A 124 -0.43 -20.58 5.23
C ILE A 124 1.09 -20.67 5.29
N ASN A 125 1.65 -21.12 6.41
CA ASN A 125 3.09 -21.32 6.52
C ASN A 125 3.49 -22.64 5.84
N ARG A 126 4.18 -22.54 4.70
CA ARG A 126 4.69 -23.67 3.91
C ARG A 126 6.16 -23.98 4.18
N SER A 127 6.78 -23.29 5.13
CA SER A 127 8.15 -23.60 5.56
C SER A 127 8.17 -24.70 6.62
N GLU A 128 9.36 -25.24 6.88
CA GLU A 128 9.61 -26.22 7.95
C GLU A 128 9.82 -25.54 9.32
N HIS A 129 9.76 -24.21 9.38
CA HIS A 129 10.02 -23.43 10.58
C HIS A 129 8.78 -22.68 11.03
N ARG A 130 8.65 -22.49 12.34
CA ARG A 130 7.68 -21.57 12.90
C ARG A 130 8.07 -20.13 12.56
N LEU A 131 7.12 -19.34 12.08
CA LEU A 131 7.37 -17.97 11.61
C LEU A 131 6.45 -16.97 12.32
N TYR A 132 7.02 -15.83 12.69
CA TYR A 132 6.26 -14.62 12.97
C TYR A 132 5.83 -14.02 11.62
N VAL A 133 4.54 -13.74 11.46
CA VAL A 133 3.93 -13.27 10.20
C VAL A 133 3.13 -12.01 10.48
N ALA A 134 3.33 -10.99 9.64
CA ALA A 134 2.55 -9.77 9.61
C ALA A 134 2.04 -9.51 8.20
N CYS A 135 0.92 -8.81 8.09
CA CYS A 135 0.36 -8.36 6.83
C CYS A 135 0.10 -6.85 6.91
N LEU A 136 0.64 -6.12 5.93
CA LEU A 136 0.41 -4.70 5.76
C LEU A 136 -0.47 -4.48 4.54
N TYR A 137 -1.48 -3.64 4.66
CA TYR A 137 -2.28 -3.18 3.54
C TYR A 137 -1.83 -1.80 3.12
N LEU A 138 -1.52 -1.65 1.83
CA LEU A 138 -1.07 -0.39 1.25
C LEU A 138 -2.07 0.03 0.18
N ASP A 139 -2.68 1.20 0.36
CA ASP A 139 -3.71 1.69 -0.53
C ASP A 139 -3.19 2.72 -1.56
N HIS A 140 -4.10 3.28 -2.34
CA HIS A 140 -3.81 4.27 -3.36
C HIS A 140 -3.59 5.70 -2.80
N LEU A 141 -3.98 6.01 -1.55
CA LEU A 141 -3.73 7.27 -0.84
C LEU A 141 -2.47 7.23 0.01
N PHE A 142 -1.61 6.24 -0.22
CA PHE A 142 -0.36 6.09 0.51
C PHE A 142 -0.57 5.78 2.01
N GLU A 143 -1.69 5.17 2.37
CA GLU A 143 -1.92 4.58 3.69
C GLU A 143 -1.12 3.28 3.85
N VAL A 144 -0.75 2.97 5.09
CA VAL A 144 -0.27 1.66 5.49
C VAL A 144 -1.03 1.22 6.73
N GLU A 145 -1.97 0.29 6.58
CA GLU A 145 -2.66 -0.36 7.69
C GLU A 145 -1.91 -1.63 8.12
N VAL A 146 -1.75 -1.82 9.43
CA VAL A 146 -0.95 -2.93 10.02
C VAL A 146 -1.77 -3.89 10.89
N ASN A 147 -3.07 -3.61 11.05
CA ASN A 147 -4.01 -4.31 11.92
C ASN A 147 -4.76 -5.46 11.20
N TYR A 148 -4.11 -6.08 10.22
CA TYR A 148 -4.68 -7.21 9.49
C TYR A 148 -4.71 -8.50 10.30
N PHE A 149 -3.99 -8.56 11.43
CA PHE A 149 -4.05 -9.64 12.40
C PHE A 149 -4.25 -9.08 13.81
N GLU A 150 -4.82 -9.90 14.70
CA GLU A 150 -4.87 -9.61 16.14
C GLU A 150 -4.17 -10.71 16.93
N PRO A 151 -2.99 -10.45 17.55
CA PRO A 151 -2.15 -9.26 17.43
C PRO A 151 -1.56 -9.07 16.01
N ASN A 152 -1.09 -7.84 15.69
CA ASN A 152 -0.57 -7.42 14.36
C ASN A 152 0.52 -8.35 13.77
N VAL A 153 1.23 -9.08 14.65
CA VAL A 153 2.18 -10.12 14.27
C VAL A 153 1.75 -11.43 14.92
N ARG A 154 1.55 -12.46 14.11
CA ARG A 154 1.11 -13.79 14.54
C ARG A 154 2.22 -14.81 14.39
N LEU A 155 2.40 -15.64 15.40
CA LEU A 155 3.27 -16.80 15.32
C LEU A 155 2.50 -17.94 14.65
N VAL A 156 3.03 -18.49 13.57
CA VAL A 156 2.39 -19.51 12.73
C VAL A 156 3.31 -20.71 12.62
N ASP A 157 2.82 -21.88 13.05
CA ASP A 157 3.55 -23.15 12.97
C ASP A 157 3.67 -23.67 11.52
N PRO A 158 4.62 -24.57 11.22
CA PRO A 158 4.69 -25.24 9.93
C PRO A 158 3.38 -25.93 9.56
N GLY A 159 2.83 -25.63 8.39
CA GLY A 159 1.56 -26.17 7.91
C GLY A 159 0.30 -25.46 8.43
N ASP A 160 0.43 -24.66 9.49
CA ASP A 160 -0.69 -23.91 10.06
C ASP A 160 -1.04 -22.67 9.23
N GLU A 161 -2.25 -22.16 9.49
CA GLU A 161 -2.83 -21.02 8.81
C GLU A 161 -3.24 -19.91 9.76
N VAL A 162 -3.26 -18.69 9.23
CA VAL A 162 -3.89 -17.54 9.86
C VAL A 162 -4.79 -16.84 8.86
N TRP A 163 -5.93 -16.35 9.34
CA TRP A 163 -6.88 -15.58 8.54
C TRP A 163 -6.69 -14.09 8.76
N GLY A 164 -6.62 -13.33 7.68
CA GLY A 164 -6.63 -11.87 7.72
C GLY A 164 -7.94 -11.34 8.27
N VAL A 165 -7.88 -10.23 9.00
CA VAL A 165 -9.02 -9.56 9.66
C VAL A 165 -9.85 -10.56 10.48
N ASN A 166 -9.17 -11.50 11.14
CA ASN A 166 -9.76 -12.59 11.93
C ASN A 166 -10.82 -13.40 11.16
N GLY A 167 -10.62 -13.61 9.86
CA GLY A 167 -11.52 -14.38 9.00
C GLY A 167 -12.80 -13.65 8.58
N ARG A 168 -12.93 -12.35 8.91
CA ARG A 168 -14.01 -11.49 8.42
C ARG A 168 -13.85 -11.29 6.92
N ALA A 169 -14.97 -11.30 6.20
CA ALA A 169 -14.95 -11.01 4.78
C ALA A 169 -14.88 -9.49 4.57
N ILE A 170 -14.03 -9.06 3.66
CA ILE A 170 -13.85 -7.67 3.26
C ILE A 170 -14.54 -7.47 1.93
N ARG A 171 -15.27 -6.37 1.78
CA ARG A 171 -15.85 -5.95 0.51
C ARG A 171 -15.05 -4.79 -0.03
N LEU A 172 -14.72 -4.86 -1.31
CA LEU A 172 -14.13 -3.72 -2.01
C LEU A 172 -15.19 -2.64 -2.15
N ARG A 173 -14.82 -1.41 -1.82
CA ARG A 173 -15.61 -0.22 -2.12
C ARG A 173 -14.74 0.71 -2.94
N MET A 174 -15.15 0.96 -4.18
CA MET A 174 -14.45 1.91 -5.04
C MET A 174 -14.62 3.33 -4.47
N PRO A 175 -13.52 4.05 -4.24
CA PRO A 175 -13.59 5.46 -3.89
C PRO A 175 -14.20 6.31 -5.01
N ASP A 176 -14.91 7.38 -4.64
CA ASP A 176 -15.59 8.25 -5.62
C ASP A 176 -14.60 8.91 -6.59
N TYR A 177 -13.41 9.31 -6.12
CA TYR A 177 -12.41 9.97 -6.97
C TYR A 177 -11.83 9.02 -8.04
N ILE A 178 -11.85 7.68 -7.85
CA ILE A 178 -11.50 6.71 -8.91
C ILE A 178 -12.45 6.86 -10.09
N ARG A 179 -13.74 7.02 -9.82
CA ARG A 179 -14.76 7.28 -10.83
C ARG A 179 -14.62 8.69 -11.41
N GLU A 180 -14.52 9.72 -10.55
CA GLU A 180 -14.52 11.13 -10.98
C GLU A 180 -13.33 11.49 -11.87
N TYR A 181 -12.15 10.95 -11.57
CA TYR A 181 -10.95 11.11 -12.40
C TYR A 181 -10.80 10.01 -13.45
N ASN A 182 -11.83 9.19 -13.68
CA ASN A 182 -11.87 8.14 -14.69
C ASN A 182 -10.66 7.17 -14.65
N TRP A 183 -10.17 6.85 -13.43
CA TRP A 183 -9.08 5.89 -13.24
C TRP A 183 -9.48 4.53 -13.78
N LYS A 184 -8.57 3.89 -14.52
CA LYS A 184 -8.84 2.60 -15.18
C LYS A 184 -9.01 1.48 -14.16
N ASP A 185 -8.10 1.43 -13.22
CA ASP A 185 -8.05 0.44 -12.15
C ASP A 185 -7.69 1.17 -10.84
N GLU A 186 -8.27 0.72 -9.73
CA GLU A 186 -7.74 1.01 -8.39
C GLU A 186 -6.68 -0.05 -8.06
N ILE A 187 -5.50 0.40 -7.63
CA ILE A 187 -4.39 -0.49 -7.30
C ILE A 187 -4.16 -0.46 -5.80
N LEU A 188 -4.13 -1.64 -5.19
CA LEU A 188 -3.89 -1.85 -3.76
C LEU A 188 -2.94 -3.01 -3.56
N TYR A 189 -2.23 -3.02 -2.44
CA TYR A 189 -1.21 -4.02 -2.17
C TYR A 189 -1.39 -4.67 -0.81
N LEU A 190 -1.03 -5.95 -0.73
CA LEU A 190 -0.73 -6.61 0.54
C LEU A 190 0.75 -6.92 0.61
N LYS A 191 1.42 -6.40 1.63
CA LYS A 191 2.81 -6.73 1.95
C LYS A 191 2.82 -7.73 3.10
N ILE A 192 3.22 -8.95 2.82
CA ILE A 192 3.42 -9.99 3.83
C ILE A 192 4.87 -9.92 4.28
N ILE A 193 5.09 -9.87 5.59
CA ILE A 193 6.42 -9.91 6.20
C ILE A 193 6.47 -11.13 7.10
N SER A 194 7.52 -11.94 6.99
CA SER A 194 7.74 -13.08 7.89
C SER A 194 9.17 -13.14 8.42
N SER A 195 9.33 -13.67 9.63
CA SER A 195 10.63 -13.79 10.28
C SER A 195 10.63 -14.98 11.25
N PRO A 196 11.75 -15.71 11.40
CA PRO A 196 11.89 -16.72 12.45
C PRO A 196 12.00 -16.08 13.85
N THR A 197 12.25 -14.77 13.94
CA THR A 197 12.38 -14.05 15.21
C THR A 197 11.26 -13.02 15.39
N PRO A 198 10.86 -12.72 16.63
CA PRO A 198 9.82 -11.72 16.90
C PRO A 198 10.17 -10.34 16.33
N PHE A 199 9.17 -9.63 15.83
CA PHE A 199 9.32 -8.26 15.35
C PHE A 199 8.04 -7.45 15.61
N LYS A 200 8.10 -6.15 15.35
CA LYS A 200 6.96 -5.23 15.42
C LYS A 200 6.77 -4.55 14.08
N VAL A 201 5.52 -4.26 13.73
CA VAL A 201 5.15 -3.58 12.48
C VAL A 201 4.49 -2.23 12.69
N ASP A 202 4.23 -1.84 13.94
CA ASP A 202 3.50 -0.61 14.27
C ASP A 202 4.20 0.64 13.74
N MET A 203 5.53 0.59 13.60
CA MET A 203 6.34 1.67 13.02
C MET A 203 6.13 1.89 11.52
N PHE A 204 5.50 0.94 10.83
CA PHE A 204 5.15 1.07 9.41
C PHE A 204 3.79 1.72 9.19
N ALA A 205 2.98 1.91 10.23
CA ALA A 205 1.66 2.51 10.08
C ALA A 205 1.78 3.96 9.58
N LEU A 206 1.08 4.25 8.49
CA LEU A 206 1.00 5.58 7.89
C LEU A 206 -0.48 5.90 7.65
N PRO A 207 -0.99 7.09 8.03
CA PRO A 207 -2.36 7.49 7.73
C PRO A 207 -2.55 7.74 6.22
N PRO A 208 -3.79 7.79 5.70
CA PRO A 208 -4.03 8.12 4.30
C PRO A 208 -3.73 9.60 4.04
N LEU A 209 -3.21 9.91 2.84
CA LEU A 209 -3.16 11.29 2.34
C LEU A 209 -4.55 11.75 1.87
N ASP A 210 -4.73 13.07 1.79
CA ASP A 210 -6.01 13.63 1.34
C ASP A 210 -6.35 13.19 -0.09
N ALA A 211 -7.53 12.60 -0.28
CA ALA A 211 -8.02 12.28 -1.62
C ALA A 211 -8.16 13.52 -2.52
N PRO A 212 -7.96 13.39 -3.85
CA PRO A 212 -8.50 14.35 -4.82
C PRO A 212 -10.01 14.52 -4.56
N GLU A 213 -10.60 15.70 -4.73
CA GLU A 213 -12.05 15.95 -4.49
C GLU A 213 -12.90 14.76 -5.02
N ALA A 214 -13.89 14.16 -4.34
CA ALA A 214 -14.87 14.65 -3.35
C ALA A 214 -14.88 14.01 -1.94
N GLY A 215 -15.34 14.79 -0.94
CA GLY A 215 -15.87 14.31 0.35
C GLY A 215 -15.00 14.51 1.61
N PRO A 216 -15.60 14.63 2.82
CA PRO A 216 -14.87 14.81 4.07
C PRO A 216 -14.23 13.49 4.52
N LEU A 217 -12.94 13.55 4.90
CA LEU A 217 -12.16 12.41 5.37
C LEU A 217 -12.38 12.18 6.87
N ARG A 218 -12.43 10.91 7.28
CA ARG A 218 -12.34 10.51 8.69
C ARG A 218 -10.88 10.56 9.14
N SER A 219 -10.63 11.29 10.23
CA SER A 219 -9.33 11.48 10.85
C SER A 219 -9.03 10.38 11.88
N GLY A 220 -7.77 9.90 11.92
CA GLY A 220 -7.25 8.99 12.94
C GLY A 220 -5.77 9.21 13.26
N THR A 221 -5.53 9.84 14.41
CA THR A 221 -4.39 9.87 15.36
C THR A 221 -2.89 9.75 15.00
N LYS A 222 -2.13 10.58 15.74
CA LYS A 222 -0.66 10.76 15.94
C LYS A 222 0.14 9.48 16.27
N GLY A 223 1.44 9.47 15.93
CA GLY A 223 2.44 8.53 16.44
C GLY A 223 3.87 9.10 16.47
N PHE A 224 4.68 8.63 17.44
CA PHE A 224 6.00 9.13 17.88
C PHE A 224 7.21 8.57 17.09
N GLU A 225 8.35 9.26 17.23
CA GLU A 225 9.71 8.87 16.75
C GLU A 225 10.30 7.67 17.55
N PRO A 226 10.84 6.63 16.88
CA PRO A 226 11.59 5.57 17.56
C PRO A 226 13.11 5.81 17.54
N GLU A 227 13.77 5.54 18.68
CA GLU A 227 15.23 5.39 18.77
C GLU A 227 15.71 4.14 18.02
N ALA A 228 16.78 4.30 17.24
CA ALA A 228 17.34 3.26 16.39
C ALA A 228 18.10 2.20 17.22
N ARG A 229 17.61 0.95 17.19
CA ARG A 229 18.41 -0.24 17.52
C ARG A 229 18.90 -0.89 16.22
N GLN A 230 20.20 -1.13 16.11
CA GLN A 230 20.79 -1.91 15.02
C GLN A 230 20.27 -3.35 15.06
N PRO A 231 19.79 -3.93 13.94
CA PRO A 231 19.36 -5.32 13.93
C PRO A 231 20.56 -6.27 13.80
N ALA A 232 20.55 -7.34 14.60
CA ALA A 232 21.26 -8.57 14.27
C ALA A 232 20.76 -9.10 12.92
N ALA A 233 21.61 -9.78 12.15
CA ALA A 233 21.28 -10.30 10.82
C ALA A 233 19.98 -11.12 10.84
N LEU A 234 18.87 -10.49 10.43
CA LEU A 234 17.55 -11.10 10.40
C LEU A 234 17.38 -11.80 9.05
N HIS A 235 17.19 -13.12 9.08
CA HIS A 235 16.65 -13.91 7.97
C HIS A 235 15.13 -13.68 7.85
N TRP A 236 14.71 -12.41 7.73
CA TRP A 236 13.33 -12.07 7.46
C TRP A 236 13.06 -12.14 5.96
N GLN A 237 11.78 -12.19 5.60
CA GLN A 237 11.33 -12.24 4.22
C GLN A 237 10.13 -11.33 4.00
N SER A 238 9.90 -10.97 2.73
CA SER A 238 8.64 -10.34 2.36
C SER A 238 8.14 -10.74 0.99
N GLN A 239 6.84 -10.63 0.82
CA GLN A 239 6.13 -10.83 -0.43
C GLN A 239 5.17 -9.65 -0.62
N LEU A 240 5.14 -9.08 -1.82
CA LEU A 240 4.20 -8.04 -2.20
C LEU A 240 3.19 -8.65 -3.17
N ILE A 241 1.90 -8.52 -2.87
CA ILE A 241 0.80 -8.94 -3.74
C ILE A 241 0.11 -7.68 -4.23
N GLU A 242 0.08 -7.48 -5.55
CA GLU A 242 -0.67 -6.40 -6.18
C GLU A 242 -2.09 -6.89 -6.50
N PHE A 243 -3.08 -6.08 -6.16
CA PHE A 243 -4.46 -6.26 -6.59
C PHE A 243 -4.84 -5.10 -7.49
N ARG A 244 -5.49 -5.42 -8.60
CA ARG A 244 -6.09 -4.43 -9.50
C ARG A 244 -7.59 -4.58 -9.46
N VAL A 245 -8.28 -3.54 -9.04
CA VAL A 245 -9.74 -3.52 -9.03
C VAL A 245 -10.21 -2.72 -10.24
N ARG A 246 -10.87 -3.37 -11.19
CA ARG A 246 -11.32 -2.71 -12.41
C ARG A 246 -12.38 -1.66 -12.09
N ASN A 247 -12.21 -0.43 -12.58
CA ASN A 247 -13.29 0.57 -12.53
C ASN A 247 -14.36 0.21 -13.57
N PRO A 248 -15.60 -0.17 -13.17
CA PRO A 248 -16.68 -0.49 -14.09
C PRO A 248 -17.21 0.73 -14.86
N TYR A 249 -16.91 1.95 -14.41
CA TYR A 249 -17.31 3.20 -15.07
C TYR A 249 -16.22 3.78 -15.97
N TRP A 250 -15.09 3.08 -16.12
CA TRP A 250 -14.00 3.56 -16.97
C TRP A 250 -14.45 3.74 -18.41
N LYS A 251 -14.19 4.93 -18.95
CA LYS A 251 -14.42 5.27 -20.36
C LYS A 251 -13.07 5.45 -21.04
N GLU A 252 -12.87 4.77 -22.16
CA GLU A 252 -11.71 5.02 -23.03
C GLU A 252 -11.83 6.46 -23.59
N ALA A 253 -10.73 7.21 -23.52
CA ALA A 253 -10.67 8.61 -23.91
C ALA A 253 -10.17 8.75 -25.36
#